data_AF-A0A6G4AYK3-F1
#
_entry.id   AF-A0A6G4AYK3-F1
#
_cell.length_a   1.000
_cell.length_b   1.000
_cell.length_c   1.000
_cell.angle_alpha   90.00
_cell.angle_beta   90.00
_cell.angle_gamma   90.00
#
_symmetry.space_group_name_H-M   'P 1'
#
loop_
_entity.id
_entity.type
_entity.pdbx_description
1 polymer ?
#
loop_
_entity_poly.entity_id
_entity_poly.type
_entity_poly.pdbx_seq_one_letter_code
_entity_poly.pdbx_strand_id
1 'polypeptide(L)'
;MKLEDSLLLAADYHKDRVALAEFIENMEAALSDLPQRAERNGAQQNRAKAIHETARTARQAFLDLHADELYAELTESYEHHLRIENLAFKAAELVPGLVPTRLQIEKERSLPQQHKEGNEIDQGILFNSFLNSPRTGSHLLDAMRRPTAEALSLLSAFKEEGWVDLGSVTLRREDGVGFVTLDNHEYLNAEDDATVGRLETAVDLVLLDDCIKVGVLRGAPMRHPRYANQRVFSAGINLTHLYQGRISLIDFMLRRELGYINKMFRGIIAVSPGQGSQHTQEKPWIGAIDTFSIGGGTQITLVLDRVIAERKSYFTLPAMQEGIVPGAANLRLPRMTGSRLARQSIFFNRLIPADSSHGQLLCDVVADSNEMESAIRSAAAELSKPAVVANRRMLRLAEEPESSFREYMAWYALEQSRLIHSEDMIATLERSWVARAR
;
A
#
# COMPACT_ATOMS: atom_id res chain seq x y z
N MET A 1 28.01 -21.04 -17.11
CA MET A 1 28.22 -20.66 -15.70
C MET A 1 27.63 -21.74 -14.83
N LYS A 2 28.35 -22.26 -13.83
CA LYS A 2 27.78 -23.21 -12.85
C LYS A 2 26.92 -22.41 -11.86
N LEU A 3 25.90 -23.01 -11.25
CA LEU A 3 25.09 -22.30 -10.22
C LEU A 3 25.89 -21.91 -8.98
N GLU A 4 27.08 -22.46 -8.81
CA GLU A 4 28.00 -22.15 -7.71
C GLU A 4 28.82 -20.88 -7.96
N ASP A 5 28.77 -20.32 -9.18
CA ASP A 5 29.50 -19.10 -9.52
C ASP A 5 28.76 -17.90 -8.91
N SER A 6 29.45 -17.15 -8.05
CA SER A 6 28.93 -15.89 -7.49
C SER A 6 29.30 -14.71 -8.39
N LEU A 7 28.40 -13.72 -8.49
CA LEU A 7 28.70 -12.46 -9.16
C LEU A 7 29.83 -11.74 -8.41
N LEU A 8 30.91 -11.43 -9.12
CA LEU A 8 32.01 -10.62 -8.61
C LEU A 8 31.82 -9.17 -9.06
N LEU A 9 31.69 -8.26 -8.11
CA LEU A 9 31.52 -6.83 -8.33
C LEU A 9 32.84 -6.10 -8.11
N ALA A 10 33.15 -5.15 -9.00
CA ALA A 10 34.36 -4.35 -9.01
C ALA A 10 34.25 -3.07 -8.16
N ALA A 11 33.08 -2.80 -7.57
CA ALA A 11 32.72 -1.52 -6.94
C ALA A 11 32.83 -0.34 -7.93
N ASP A 12 32.56 -0.60 -9.20
CA ASP A 12 32.52 0.37 -10.30
C ASP A 12 31.13 0.28 -10.93
N TYR A 13 30.30 1.28 -10.66
CA TYR A 13 28.89 1.27 -11.01
C TYR A 13 28.60 0.89 -12.47
N HIS A 14 29.38 1.41 -13.43
CA HIS A 14 29.14 1.13 -14.84
C HIS A 14 29.57 -0.29 -15.22
N LYS A 15 30.70 -0.78 -14.69
CA LYS A 15 31.14 -2.16 -14.93
C LYS A 15 30.20 -3.16 -14.26
N ASP A 16 29.77 -2.86 -13.05
CA ASP A 16 28.96 -3.73 -12.21
C ASP A 16 27.52 -3.83 -12.73
N ARG A 17 27.00 -2.78 -13.39
CA ARG A 17 25.75 -2.86 -14.15
C ARG A 17 25.82 -3.88 -15.28
N VAL A 18 26.90 -3.86 -16.07
CA VAL A 18 27.09 -4.79 -17.18
C VAL A 18 27.26 -6.21 -16.64
N ALA A 19 28.10 -6.38 -15.62
CA ALA A 19 28.34 -7.68 -14.99
C ALA A 19 27.05 -8.29 -14.39
N LEU A 20 26.23 -7.49 -13.71
CA LEU A 20 24.94 -7.95 -13.20
C LEU A 20 24.01 -8.37 -14.35
N ALA A 21 23.87 -7.56 -15.40
CA ALA A 21 22.99 -7.86 -16.52
C ALA A 21 23.38 -9.19 -17.20
N GLU A 22 24.67 -9.39 -17.51
CA GLU A 22 25.17 -10.65 -18.08
C GLU A 22 24.96 -11.84 -17.14
N PHE A 23 25.19 -11.66 -15.83
CA PHE A 23 24.99 -12.71 -14.85
C PHE A 23 23.52 -13.14 -14.76
N ILE A 24 22.60 -12.17 -14.72
CA ILE A 24 21.16 -12.44 -14.63
C ILE A 24 20.64 -13.04 -15.94
N GLU A 25 21.11 -12.59 -17.11
CA GLU A 25 20.76 -13.19 -18.40
C GLU A 25 21.08 -14.70 -18.42
N ASN A 26 22.24 -15.10 -17.90
CA ASN A 26 22.60 -16.51 -17.76
C ASN A 26 21.67 -17.27 -16.79
N MET A 27 21.22 -16.63 -15.70
CA MET A 27 20.25 -17.23 -14.77
C MET A 27 18.87 -17.37 -15.41
N GLU A 28 18.40 -16.37 -16.14
CA GLU A 28 17.11 -16.40 -16.84
C GLU A 28 17.11 -17.44 -17.97
N ALA A 29 18.23 -17.61 -18.69
CA ALA A 29 18.39 -18.68 -19.67
C ALA A 29 18.28 -20.06 -19.00
N ALA A 30 19.00 -20.27 -17.89
CA ALA A 30 18.92 -21.52 -17.14
C ALA A 30 17.53 -21.80 -16.55
N LEU A 31 16.78 -20.76 -16.19
CA LEU A 31 15.40 -20.89 -15.73
C LEU A 31 14.45 -21.24 -16.89
N SER A 32 14.68 -20.66 -18.07
CA SER A 32 13.88 -20.87 -19.28
C SER A 32 14.02 -22.29 -19.85
N ASP A 33 15.12 -22.98 -19.54
CA ASP A 33 15.31 -24.40 -19.87
C ASP A 33 14.42 -25.35 -19.05
N LEU A 34 13.79 -24.85 -17.97
CA LEU A 34 12.85 -25.63 -17.15
C LEU A 34 11.42 -25.50 -17.70
N PRO A 35 10.56 -26.52 -17.49
CA PRO A 35 9.12 -26.39 -17.75
C PRO A 35 8.51 -25.23 -16.97
N GLN A 36 7.30 -24.82 -17.37
CA GLN A 36 6.54 -23.83 -16.60
C GLN A 36 6.37 -24.28 -15.15
N ARG A 37 6.32 -23.35 -14.20
CA ARG A 37 6.27 -23.67 -12.77
C ARG A 37 5.22 -24.73 -12.40
N ALA A 38 4.04 -24.68 -13.03
CA ALA A 38 2.95 -25.64 -12.79
C ALA A 38 3.27 -27.08 -13.22
N GLU A 39 4.24 -27.26 -14.12
CA GLU A 39 4.61 -28.55 -14.73
C GLU A 39 5.91 -29.13 -14.15
N ARG A 40 6.60 -28.39 -13.28
CA ARG A 40 7.87 -28.80 -12.69
C ARG A 40 7.67 -29.90 -11.65
N ASN A 41 8.47 -30.97 -11.75
CA ASN A 41 8.62 -31.94 -10.67
C ASN A 41 9.46 -31.37 -9.50
N GLY A 42 9.54 -32.08 -8.37
CA GLY A 42 10.25 -31.59 -7.18
C GLY A 42 11.72 -31.24 -7.41
N ALA A 43 12.44 -32.00 -8.24
CA ALA A 43 13.84 -31.68 -8.58
C ALA A 43 13.95 -30.40 -9.43
N GLN A 44 13.04 -30.21 -10.37
CA GLN A 44 12.96 -28.99 -11.18
C GLN A 44 12.54 -27.77 -10.36
N GLN A 45 11.64 -27.93 -9.38
CA GLN A 45 11.28 -26.86 -8.44
C GLN A 45 12.48 -26.44 -7.59
N ASN A 46 13.20 -27.40 -7.01
CA ASN A 46 14.40 -27.12 -6.22
C ASN A 46 15.49 -26.43 -7.07
N ARG A 47 15.63 -26.86 -8.33
CA ARG A 47 16.54 -26.22 -9.27
C ARG A 47 16.14 -24.78 -9.57
N ALA A 48 14.87 -24.51 -9.89
CA ALA A 48 14.37 -23.16 -10.11
C ALA A 48 14.57 -22.27 -8.88
N LYS A 49 14.29 -22.79 -7.68
CA LYS A 49 14.51 -22.08 -6.42
C LYS A 49 15.98 -21.66 -6.24
N ALA A 50 16.93 -22.57 -6.49
CA ALA A 50 18.35 -22.25 -6.39
C ALA A 50 18.79 -21.18 -7.41
N ILE A 51 18.25 -21.21 -8.64
CA ILE A 51 18.49 -20.16 -9.65
C ILE A 51 17.99 -18.80 -9.14
N HIS A 52 16.74 -18.77 -8.65
CA HIS A 52 16.14 -17.55 -8.11
C HIS A 52 16.89 -17.00 -6.90
N GLU A 53 17.29 -17.85 -5.96
CA GLU A 53 18.08 -17.45 -4.79
C GLU A 53 19.42 -16.84 -5.21
N THR A 54 20.13 -17.49 -6.14
CA THR A 54 21.41 -17.00 -6.66
C THR A 54 21.26 -15.64 -7.36
N ALA A 55 20.25 -15.50 -8.22
CA ALA A 55 19.95 -14.25 -8.92
C ALA A 55 19.58 -13.11 -7.94
N ARG A 56 18.74 -13.40 -6.93
CA ARG A 56 18.33 -12.42 -5.92
C ARG A 56 19.48 -12.00 -5.01
N THR A 57 20.38 -12.91 -4.66
CA THR A 57 21.62 -12.58 -3.94
C THR A 57 22.50 -11.64 -4.76
N ALA A 58 22.65 -11.89 -6.07
CA ALA A 58 23.40 -11.00 -6.96
C ALA A 58 22.78 -9.59 -7.06
N ARG A 59 21.44 -9.50 -7.18
CA ARG A 59 20.70 -8.23 -7.17
C ARG A 59 20.91 -7.45 -5.87
N GLN A 60 20.82 -8.13 -4.73
CA GLN A 60 21.06 -7.52 -3.42
C GLN A 60 22.51 -6.99 -3.32
N ALA A 61 23.50 -7.81 -3.67
CA ALA A 61 24.91 -7.41 -3.63
C ALA A 61 25.20 -6.18 -4.50
N PHE A 62 24.59 -6.10 -5.69
CA PHE A 62 24.69 -4.91 -6.53
C PHE A 62 24.07 -3.68 -5.87
N LEU A 63 22.86 -3.81 -5.31
CA LEU A 63 22.15 -2.68 -4.69
C LEU A 63 22.81 -2.23 -3.38
N ASP A 64 23.42 -3.13 -2.62
CA ASP A 64 24.18 -2.79 -1.41
C ASP A 64 25.35 -1.84 -1.71
N LEU A 65 25.93 -1.93 -2.92
CA LEU A 65 27.00 -1.05 -3.37
C LEU A 65 26.50 0.20 -4.09
N HIS A 66 25.43 0.06 -4.90
CA HIS A 66 25.11 1.02 -5.95
C HIS A 66 23.70 1.61 -5.91
N ALA A 67 22.89 1.35 -4.88
CA ALA A 67 21.50 1.83 -4.83
C ALA A 67 21.39 3.36 -4.99
N ASP A 68 22.25 4.15 -4.35
CA ASP A 68 22.21 5.61 -4.43
C ASP A 68 22.66 6.15 -5.79
N GLU A 69 23.66 5.53 -6.43
CA GLU A 69 24.13 5.88 -7.76
C GLU A 69 23.09 5.54 -8.82
N LEU A 70 22.48 4.36 -8.72
CA LEU A 70 21.36 3.95 -9.55
C LEU A 70 20.18 4.92 -9.43
N TYR A 71 19.78 5.24 -8.20
CA TYR A 71 18.67 6.15 -7.98
C TYR A 71 18.97 7.55 -8.52
N ALA A 72 20.20 8.05 -8.33
CA ALA A 72 20.63 9.32 -8.88
C ALA A 72 20.54 9.34 -10.41
N GLU A 73 20.99 8.30 -11.13
CA GLU A 73 20.85 8.24 -12.58
C GLU A 73 19.38 8.17 -13.02
N LEU A 74 18.57 7.36 -12.34
CA LEU A 74 17.13 7.24 -12.64
C LEU A 74 16.37 8.55 -12.46
N THR A 75 16.79 9.39 -11.52
CA THR A 75 16.10 10.63 -11.13
C THR A 75 16.81 11.89 -11.60
N GLU A 76 17.83 11.77 -12.46
CA GLU A 76 18.64 12.88 -12.94
C GLU A 76 19.21 13.70 -11.77
N SER A 77 20.00 13.03 -10.92
CA SER A 77 20.57 13.60 -9.70
C SER A 77 19.53 14.18 -8.74
N TYR A 78 18.41 13.46 -8.54
CA TYR A 78 17.31 13.86 -7.64
C TYR A 78 16.53 15.09 -8.12
N GLU A 79 16.61 15.45 -9.41
CA GLU A 79 15.81 16.53 -10.00
C GLU A 79 14.38 16.08 -10.35
N HIS A 80 14.18 14.78 -10.59
CA HIS A 80 12.90 14.21 -11.00
C HIS A 80 12.29 13.26 -9.98
N HIS A 81 11.05 13.56 -9.58
CA HIS A 81 10.30 12.78 -8.60
C HIS A 81 9.51 11.67 -9.29
N LEU A 82 10.14 10.52 -9.45
CA LEU A 82 9.52 9.33 -10.01
C LEU A 82 8.76 8.55 -8.94
N ARG A 83 7.48 8.29 -9.20
CA ARG A 83 6.65 7.40 -8.38
C ARG A 83 7.05 5.94 -8.57
N ILE A 84 6.75 5.10 -7.57
CA ILE A 84 7.22 3.69 -7.53
C ILE A 84 6.82 2.88 -8.76
N GLU A 85 5.62 3.12 -9.30
CA GLU A 85 5.08 2.43 -10.48
C GLU A 85 5.89 2.70 -11.75
N ASN A 86 6.51 3.88 -11.87
CA ASN A 86 7.36 4.23 -12.99
C ASN A 86 8.84 3.92 -12.71
N LEU A 87 9.26 4.13 -11.46
CA LEU A 87 10.65 3.95 -11.05
C LEU A 87 11.12 2.50 -11.22
N ALA A 88 10.27 1.52 -10.90
CA ALA A 88 10.60 0.11 -11.07
C ALA A 88 10.89 -0.24 -12.54
N PHE A 89 10.07 0.24 -13.48
CA PHE A 89 10.26 -0.06 -14.90
C PHE A 89 11.42 0.73 -15.51
N LYS A 90 11.65 1.98 -15.09
CA LYS A 90 12.83 2.74 -15.52
C LYS A 90 14.12 2.05 -15.03
N ALA A 91 14.10 1.45 -13.83
CA ALA A 91 15.22 0.63 -13.34
C ALA A 91 15.43 -0.64 -14.17
N ALA A 92 14.36 -1.32 -14.60
CA ALA A 92 14.43 -2.48 -15.49
C ALA A 92 15.05 -2.15 -16.86
N GLU A 93 14.71 -0.98 -17.42
CA GLU A 93 15.27 -0.49 -18.68
C GLU A 93 16.74 -0.11 -18.54
N LEU A 94 17.11 0.50 -17.41
CA LEU A 94 18.45 1.01 -17.18
C LEU A 94 19.47 -0.10 -16.84
N VAL A 95 19.02 -1.10 -16.08
CA VAL A 95 19.83 -2.26 -15.66
C VAL A 95 19.01 -3.53 -15.93
N PRO A 96 19.12 -4.09 -17.16
CA PRO A 96 18.41 -5.30 -17.52
C PRO A 96 18.64 -6.43 -16.51
N GLY A 97 17.55 -7.09 -16.08
CA GLY A 97 17.59 -8.18 -15.11
C GLY A 97 17.61 -7.75 -13.63
N LEU A 98 17.86 -6.47 -13.30
CA LEU A 98 17.84 -6.00 -11.91
C LEU A 98 16.45 -6.17 -11.27
N VAL A 99 15.41 -5.78 -12.01
CA VAL A 99 14.00 -5.93 -11.66
C VAL A 99 13.22 -6.32 -12.93
N PRO A 100 12.04 -6.96 -12.79
CA PRO A 100 11.28 -7.40 -13.94
C PRO A 100 10.80 -6.25 -14.82
N THR A 101 10.85 -6.50 -16.12
CA THR A 101 10.24 -5.65 -17.14
C THR A 101 8.72 -5.62 -17.01
N ARG A 102 8.08 -4.63 -17.64
CA ARG A 102 6.61 -4.55 -17.70
C ARG A 102 5.99 -5.82 -18.30
N LEU A 103 6.60 -6.37 -19.36
CA LEU A 103 6.15 -7.60 -20.01
C LEU A 103 6.23 -8.82 -19.07
N GLN A 104 7.31 -8.95 -18.29
CA GLN A 104 7.45 -10.03 -17.30
C GLN A 104 6.39 -9.93 -16.19
N ILE A 105 6.10 -8.71 -15.71
CA ILE A 105 5.02 -8.48 -14.73
C ILE A 105 3.64 -8.79 -15.32
N GLU A 106 3.34 -8.32 -16.53
CA GLU A 106 2.06 -8.61 -17.22
C GLU A 106 1.86 -10.11 -17.44
N LYS A 107 2.93 -10.83 -17.83
CA LYS A 107 2.91 -12.29 -17.94
C LYS A 107 2.59 -12.95 -16.61
N GLU A 108 3.23 -12.57 -15.51
CA GLU A 108 2.92 -13.13 -14.19
C GLU A 108 1.50 -12.81 -13.71
N ARG A 109 1.00 -11.60 -13.99
CA ARG A 109 -0.38 -11.19 -13.62
C ARG A 109 -1.46 -12.02 -14.32
N SER A 110 -1.13 -12.68 -15.43
CA SER A 110 -2.03 -13.61 -16.12
C SER A 110 -2.12 -14.99 -15.45
N LEU A 111 -1.24 -15.28 -14.48
CA LEU A 111 -1.14 -16.56 -13.81
C LEU A 111 -1.75 -16.51 -12.40
N PRO A 112 -2.39 -17.60 -11.94
CA PRO A 112 -2.71 -17.76 -10.52
C PRO A 112 -1.47 -17.60 -9.64
N GLN A 113 -1.64 -17.11 -8.41
CA GLN A 113 -0.51 -16.78 -7.53
C GLN A 113 0.46 -17.96 -7.35
N GLN A 114 -0.06 -19.19 -7.23
CA GLN A 114 0.75 -20.41 -7.10
C GLN A 114 1.67 -20.74 -8.29
N HIS A 115 1.38 -20.19 -9.47
CA HIS A 115 2.10 -20.48 -10.71
C HIS A 115 3.12 -19.39 -11.11
N LYS A 116 3.21 -18.29 -10.36
CA LYS A 116 4.15 -17.19 -10.62
C LYS A 116 5.60 -17.57 -10.28
N GLU A 117 6.60 -16.97 -10.90
CA GLU A 117 8.02 -17.16 -10.53
C GLU A 117 8.42 -16.31 -9.31
N GLY A 118 7.62 -15.30 -8.98
CA GLY A 118 7.88 -14.39 -7.87
C GLY A 118 8.78 -13.24 -8.29
N ASN A 119 8.63 -12.76 -9.52
CA ASN A 119 9.41 -11.64 -10.07
C ASN A 119 9.24 -10.35 -9.24
N GLU A 120 8.10 -10.16 -8.57
CA GLU A 120 7.89 -9.01 -7.67
C GLU A 120 8.83 -9.02 -6.45
N ILE A 121 9.46 -10.16 -6.09
CA ILE A 121 10.49 -10.20 -5.04
C ILE A 121 11.67 -9.29 -5.40
N ASP A 122 12.04 -9.24 -6.69
CA ASP A 122 13.15 -8.41 -7.15
C ASP A 122 12.84 -6.92 -7.01
N GLN A 123 11.57 -6.54 -7.23
CA GLN A 123 11.10 -5.18 -6.96
C GLN A 123 11.14 -4.87 -5.46
N GLY A 124 10.80 -5.84 -4.60
CA GLY A 124 10.94 -5.70 -3.15
C GLY A 124 12.39 -5.45 -2.70
N ILE A 125 13.36 -6.13 -3.32
CA ILE A 125 14.81 -5.91 -3.09
C ILE A 125 15.21 -4.48 -3.49
N LEU A 126 14.76 -4.01 -4.66
CA LEU A 126 15.01 -2.65 -5.13
C LEU A 126 14.48 -1.60 -4.16
N PHE A 127 13.20 -1.70 -3.78
CA PHE A 127 12.57 -0.70 -2.92
C PHE A 127 13.04 -0.77 -1.47
N ASN A 128 13.43 -1.95 -0.98
CA ASN A 128 14.14 -2.06 0.30
C ASN A 128 15.43 -1.23 0.29
N SER A 129 16.24 -1.38 -0.76
CA SER A 129 17.52 -0.68 -0.89
C SER A 129 17.33 0.84 -1.00
N PHE A 130 16.39 1.28 -1.84
CA PHE A 130 16.07 2.71 -1.99
C PHE A 130 15.53 3.33 -0.70
N LEU A 131 14.59 2.67 -0.01
CA LEU A 131 14.00 3.20 1.22
C LEU A 131 14.98 3.16 2.41
N ASN A 132 15.91 2.20 2.44
CA ASN A 132 16.94 2.15 3.49
C ASN A 132 17.95 3.30 3.40
N SER A 133 18.23 3.82 2.21
CA SER A 133 19.07 5.01 2.05
C SER A 133 18.34 6.26 2.56
N PRO A 134 18.93 7.04 3.48
CA PRO A 134 18.26 8.22 4.03
C PRO A 134 17.91 9.27 2.99
N ARG A 135 18.81 9.54 2.03
CA ARG A 135 18.60 10.54 0.99
C ARG A 135 17.61 10.03 -0.06
N THR A 136 17.87 8.85 -0.61
CA THR A 136 17.04 8.22 -1.64
C THR A 136 15.64 7.95 -1.16
N GLY A 137 15.50 7.32 0.00
CA GLY A 137 14.19 6.97 0.53
C GLY A 137 13.36 8.19 0.87
N SER A 138 13.95 9.26 1.43
CA SER A 138 13.22 10.51 1.65
C SER A 138 12.76 11.17 0.35
N HIS A 139 13.60 11.21 -0.68
CA HIS A 139 13.20 11.73 -1.99
C HIS A 139 12.09 10.88 -2.65
N LEU A 140 12.14 9.56 -2.50
CA LEU A 140 11.08 8.67 -2.98
C LEU A 140 9.75 8.87 -2.24
N LEU A 141 9.79 9.05 -0.92
CA LEU A 141 8.59 9.39 -0.14
C LEU A 141 8.00 10.74 -0.58
N ASP A 142 8.86 11.72 -0.89
CA ASP A 142 8.41 12.99 -1.45
C ASP A 142 7.71 12.80 -2.80
N ALA A 143 8.26 11.96 -3.69
CA ALA A 143 7.64 11.64 -4.98
C ALA A 143 6.24 11.01 -4.80
N MET A 144 6.10 10.10 -3.84
CA MET A 144 4.81 9.44 -3.57
C MET A 144 3.78 10.36 -2.91
N ARG A 145 4.22 11.40 -2.19
CA ARG A 145 3.33 12.43 -1.60
C ARG A 145 2.95 13.56 -2.57
N ARG A 146 3.50 13.60 -3.78
CA ARG A 146 3.02 14.53 -4.80
C ARG A 146 1.63 14.12 -5.32
N PRO A 147 0.79 15.07 -5.74
CA PRO A 147 -0.50 14.76 -6.37
C PRO A 147 -0.35 13.84 -7.59
N THR A 148 -1.30 12.92 -7.77
CA THR A 148 -1.36 12.10 -8.98
C THR A 148 -1.73 12.95 -10.19
N ALA A 149 -1.25 12.54 -11.36
CA ALA A 149 -1.60 13.20 -12.63
C ALA A 149 -3.11 13.18 -12.88
N GLU A 150 -3.80 12.11 -12.47
CA GLU A 150 -5.25 11.96 -12.58
C GLU A 150 -6.00 12.95 -11.67
N ALA A 151 -5.56 13.14 -10.42
CA ALA A 151 -6.19 14.14 -9.56
C ALA A 151 -6.00 15.56 -10.12
N LEU A 152 -4.82 15.86 -10.66
CA LEU A 152 -4.56 17.16 -11.29
C LEU A 152 -5.42 17.40 -12.53
N SER A 153 -5.67 16.37 -13.35
CA SER A 153 -6.52 16.50 -14.55
C SER A 153 -8.00 16.69 -14.19
N LEU A 154 -8.45 16.13 -13.07
CA LEU A 154 -9.84 16.23 -12.58
C LEU A 154 -10.11 17.46 -11.71
N LEU A 155 -9.05 18.12 -11.19
CA LEU A 155 -9.18 19.15 -10.15
C LEU A 155 -10.09 20.32 -10.55
N SER A 156 -9.98 20.82 -11.79
CA SER A 156 -10.78 21.98 -12.23
C SER A 156 -12.27 21.64 -12.26
N ALA A 157 -12.64 20.52 -12.89
CA ALA A 157 -14.02 20.04 -12.97
C ALA A 157 -14.57 19.76 -11.56
N PHE A 158 -13.79 19.09 -10.71
CA PHE A 158 -14.20 18.84 -9.32
C PHE A 158 -14.42 20.13 -8.51
N LYS A 159 -13.59 21.16 -8.69
CA LYS A 159 -13.76 22.45 -8.00
C LYS A 159 -15.03 23.17 -8.43
N GLU A 160 -15.49 22.99 -9.66
CA GLU A 160 -16.74 23.58 -10.17
C GLU A 160 -17.97 22.78 -9.71
N GLU A 161 -17.96 21.46 -9.93
CA GLU A 161 -19.12 20.61 -9.68
C GLU A 161 -19.28 20.20 -8.21
N GLY A 162 -18.17 20.12 -7.47
CA GLY A 162 -18.15 19.60 -6.10
C GLY A 162 -18.43 18.10 -6.02
N TRP A 163 -18.37 17.37 -7.12
CA TRP A 163 -18.62 15.93 -7.17
C TRP A 163 -17.75 15.27 -8.24
N VAL A 164 -17.35 14.02 -8.01
CA VAL A 164 -16.68 13.17 -9.01
C VAL A 164 -16.97 11.70 -8.72
N ASP A 165 -17.15 10.93 -9.79
CA ASP A 165 -17.24 9.46 -9.76
C ASP A 165 -16.00 8.87 -10.42
N LEU A 166 -15.25 8.08 -9.65
CA LEU A 166 -14.03 7.39 -10.07
C LEU A 166 -14.27 5.90 -10.29
N GLY A 167 -15.53 5.44 -10.30
CA GLY A 167 -15.94 4.04 -10.36
C GLY A 167 -16.27 3.48 -8.98
N SER A 168 -15.36 2.70 -8.37
CA SER A 168 -15.60 2.14 -7.03
C SER A 168 -15.39 3.14 -5.88
N VAL A 169 -15.14 4.42 -6.21
CA VAL A 169 -14.93 5.51 -5.26
C VAL A 169 -15.63 6.75 -5.80
N THR A 170 -16.42 7.41 -4.97
CA THR A 170 -16.98 8.73 -5.28
C THR A 170 -16.49 9.76 -4.28
N LEU A 171 -16.40 11.01 -4.70
CA LEU A 171 -16.07 12.13 -3.83
C LEU A 171 -17.11 13.24 -4.02
N ARG A 172 -17.63 13.76 -2.90
CA ARG A 172 -18.57 14.90 -2.89
C ARG A 172 -18.14 15.95 -1.88
N ARG A 173 -18.11 17.20 -2.30
CA ARG A 173 -17.91 18.37 -1.43
C ARG A 173 -19.25 18.89 -0.95
N GLU A 174 -19.41 19.00 0.36
CA GLU A 174 -20.59 19.59 1.00
C GLU A 174 -20.13 20.31 2.28
N ASP A 175 -20.54 21.57 2.47
CA ASP A 175 -20.28 22.35 3.70
C ASP A 175 -18.82 22.36 4.19
N GLY A 176 -17.88 22.42 3.24
CA GLY A 176 -16.45 22.37 3.53
C GLY A 176 -15.92 20.99 3.94
N VAL A 177 -16.68 19.92 3.68
CA VAL A 177 -16.32 18.53 3.93
C VAL A 177 -16.21 17.77 2.61
N GLY A 178 -15.15 17.00 2.43
CA GLY A 178 -14.97 16.09 1.30
C GLY A 178 -15.36 14.67 1.67
N PHE A 179 -16.54 14.23 1.27
CA PHE A 179 -17.05 12.87 1.50
C PHE A 179 -16.54 11.91 0.44
N VAL A 180 -15.51 11.14 0.77
CA VAL A 180 -15.01 10.00 0.00
C VAL A 180 -15.82 8.77 0.36
N THR A 181 -16.53 8.20 -0.61
CA THR A 181 -17.37 7.01 -0.42
C THR A 181 -16.82 5.83 -1.21
N LEU A 182 -16.53 4.73 -0.53
CA LEU A 182 -16.19 3.44 -1.13
C LEU A 182 -17.45 2.69 -1.59
N ASP A 183 -17.50 2.34 -2.87
CA ASP A 183 -18.68 1.77 -3.53
C ASP A 183 -18.36 0.49 -4.34
N ASN A 184 -17.42 -0.33 -3.87
CA ASN A 184 -17.15 -1.66 -4.45
C ASN A 184 -18.15 -2.70 -3.92
N HIS A 185 -19.37 -2.66 -4.45
CA HIS A 185 -20.49 -3.52 -4.05
C HIS A 185 -20.19 -5.01 -4.13
N GLU A 186 -19.49 -5.44 -5.18
CA GLU A 186 -19.26 -6.85 -5.50
C GLU A 186 -18.43 -7.54 -4.41
N TYR A 187 -17.50 -6.80 -3.81
CA TYR A 187 -16.54 -7.32 -2.84
C TYR A 187 -16.62 -6.65 -1.46
N LEU A 188 -17.75 -6.03 -1.11
CA LEU A 188 -17.94 -5.40 0.22
C LEU A 188 -16.83 -4.40 0.57
N ASN A 189 -16.44 -3.57 -0.40
CA ASN A 189 -15.32 -2.63 -0.27
C ASN A 189 -13.97 -3.30 0.02
N ALA A 190 -13.76 -4.53 -0.46
CA ALA A 190 -12.44 -5.12 -0.52
C ALA A 190 -11.55 -4.34 -1.50
N GLU A 191 -10.32 -4.06 -1.08
CA GLU A 191 -9.36 -3.28 -1.82
C GLU A 191 -8.63 -4.15 -2.87
N ASP A 192 -8.37 -3.54 -4.02
CA ASP A 192 -7.52 -4.06 -5.11
C ASP A 192 -6.74 -2.91 -5.76
N ASP A 193 -5.87 -3.22 -6.72
CA ASP A 193 -5.02 -2.25 -7.42
C ASP A 193 -5.81 -1.04 -7.95
N ALA A 194 -7.00 -1.29 -8.52
CA ALA A 194 -7.86 -0.23 -9.06
C ALA A 194 -8.44 0.66 -7.94
N THR A 195 -8.89 0.06 -6.83
CA THR A 195 -9.42 0.79 -5.69
C THR A 195 -8.36 1.67 -5.04
N VAL A 196 -7.10 1.20 -4.96
CA VAL A 196 -5.97 2.00 -4.43
C VAL A 196 -5.73 3.25 -5.28
N GLY A 197 -5.70 3.12 -6.61
CA GLY A 197 -5.53 4.26 -7.51
C GLY A 197 -6.65 5.30 -7.35
N ARG A 198 -7.90 4.84 -7.32
CA ARG A 198 -9.09 5.70 -7.17
C ARG A 198 -9.12 6.41 -5.81
N LEU A 199 -8.78 5.70 -4.73
CA LEU A 199 -8.67 6.29 -3.40
C LEU A 199 -7.59 7.36 -3.35
N GLU A 200 -6.42 7.11 -3.95
CA GLU A 200 -5.35 8.12 -4.01
C GLU A 200 -5.78 9.38 -4.76
N THR A 201 -6.45 9.22 -5.90
CA THR A 201 -7.02 10.34 -6.66
C THR A 201 -8.05 11.12 -5.84
N ALA A 202 -8.97 10.45 -5.14
CA ALA A 202 -9.93 11.12 -4.26
C ALA A 202 -9.27 11.86 -3.09
N VAL A 203 -8.25 11.26 -2.46
CA VAL A 203 -7.49 11.88 -1.37
C VAL A 203 -6.76 13.13 -1.85
N ASP A 204 -6.13 13.07 -3.03
CA ASP A 204 -5.46 14.22 -3.62
C ASP A 204 -6.45 15.36 -3.90
N LEU A 205 -7.62 15.06 -4.47
CA LEU A 205 -8.67 16.06 -4.70
C LEU A 205 -9.16 16.70 -3.40
N VAL A 206 -9.37 15.91 -2.34
CA VAL A 206 -9.70 16.42 -1.01
C VAL A 206 -8.63 17.37 -0.51
N LEU A 207 -7.34 17.03 -0.67
CA LEU A 207 -6.24 17.84 -0.17
C LEU A 207 -6.03 19.12 -1.00
N LEU A 208 -6.20 19.06 -2.33
CA LEU A 208 -6.00 20.16 -3.28
C LEU A 208 -7.14 21.20 -3.31
N ASP A 209 -8.35 20.83 -2.90
CA ASP A 209 -9.49 21.75 -2.94
C ASP A 209 -9.59 22.62 -1.69
N ASP A 210 -9.22 23.89 -1.78
CA ASP A 210 -9.21 24.85 -0.67
C ASP A 210 -10.57 25.05 0.02
N CYS A 211 -11.67 24.71 -0.66
CA CYS A 211 -13.01 24.75 -0.07
C CYS A 211 -13.23 23.61 0.93
N ILE A 212 -12.52 22.48 0.79
CA ILE A 212 -12.59 21.37 1.74
C ILE A 212 -11.64 21.63 2.91
N LYS A 213 -12.15 21.50 4.14
CA LYS A 213 -11.43 21.64 5.41
C LYS A 213 -11.21 20.30 6.10
N VAL A 214 -12.12 19.34 5.91
CA VAL A 214 -12.07 18.00 6.53
C VAL A 214 -12.42 16.94 5.49
N GLY A 215 -11.67 15.86 5.43
CA GLY A 215 -12.02 14.67 4.64
C GLY A 215 -12.83 13.67 5.46
N VAL A 216 -13.77 12.96 4.84
CA VAL A 216 -14.52 11.86 5.46
C VAL A 216 -14.39 10.64 4.56
N LEU A 217 -13.97 9.50 5.09
CA LEU A 217 -14.01 8.20 4.41
C LEU A 217 -15.14 7.35 4.99
N ARG A 218 -16.04 6.86 4.13
CA ARG A 218 -17.16 5.99 4.53
C ARG A 218 -17.50 4.97 3.46
N GLY A 219 -18.08 3.84 3.85
CA GLY A 219 -18.64 2.87 2.93
C GLY A 219 -20.03 3.23 2.43
N ALA A 220 -20.33 2.94 1.18
CA ALA A 220 -21.68 3.03 0.61
C ALA A 220 -22.63 1.95 1.16
N PRO A 221 -23.95 2.12 1.02
CA PRO A 221 -24.92 1.03 1.21
C PRO A 221 -24.68 -0.09 0.20
N MET A 222 -24.60 -1.34 0.67
CA MET A 222 -24.26 -2.48 -0.18
C MET A 222 -25.47 -3.00 -0.97
N ARG A 223 -25.20 -3.45 -2.21
CA ARG A 223 -26.15 -4.21 -3.04
C ARG A 223 -26.08 -5.72 -2.82
N HIS A 224 -25.00 -6.23 -2.22
CA HIS A 224 -24.83 -7.66 -1.95
C HIS A 224 -25.97 -8.19 -1.05
N PRO A 225 -26.64 -9.32 -1.37
CA PRO A 225 -27.85 -9.77 -0.67
C PRO A 225 -27.72 -9.87 0.85
N ARG A 226 -26.57 -10.33 1.34
CA ARG A 226 -26.29 -10.47 2.79
C ARG A 226 -26.25 -9.14 3.55
N TYR A 227 -25.93 -8.04 2.87
CA TYR A 227 -25.74 -6.71 3.46
C TYR A 227 -26.62 -5.66 2.77
N ALA A 228 -27.70 -6.08 2.12
CA ALA A 228 -28.55 -5.20 1.34
C ALA A 228 -29.02 -3.99 2.17
N ASN A 229 -28.79 -2.79 1.64
CA ASN A 229 -29.10 -1.49 2.27
C ASN A 229 -28.33 -1.17 3.56
N GLN A 230 -27.39 -2.02 3.99
CA GLN A 230 -26.47 -1.71 5.08
C GLN A 230 -25.19 -1.11 4.50
N ARG A 231 -24.66 -0.07 5.15
CA ARG A 231 -23.33 0.45 4.81
C ARG A 231 -22.27 -0.50 5.32
N VAL A 232 -21.22 -0.73 4.52
CA VAL A 232 -20.07 -1.55 4.92
C VAL A 232 -18.80 -0.76 4.66
N PHE A 233 -18.00 -0.53 5.70
CA PHE A 233 -16.77 0.24 5.55
C PHE A 233 -15.73 -0.47 4.68
N SER A 234 -15.18 -1.61 5.10
CA SER A 234 -14.21 -2.37 4.28
C SER A 234 -14.04 -3.81 4.75
N ALA A 235 -14.03 -4.73 3.78
CA ALA A 235 -13.73 -6.15 3.98
C ALA A 235 -12.23 -6.51 3.87
N GLY A 236 -11.34 -5.54 3.79
CA GLY A 236 -9.89 -5.76 3.70
C GLY A 236 -9.42 -5.97 2.27
N ILE A 237 -8.42 -6.83 2.05
CA ILE A 237 -7.88 -7.11 0.72
C ILE A 237 -8.83 -7.99 -0.10
N ASN A 238 -8.90 -7.78 -1.41
CA ASN A 238 -9.63 -8.68 -2.31
C ASN A 238 -8.90 -10.03 -2.44
N LEU A 239 -9.28 -10.98 -1.58
CA LEU A 239 -8.68 -12.31 -1.53
C LEU A 239 -8.90 -13.14 -2.80
N THR A 240 -9.96 -12.86 -3.57
CA THR A 240 -10.16 -13.48 -4.89
C THR A 240 -9.08 -13.02 -5.85
N HIS A 241 -8.83 -11.71 -5.92
CA HIS A 241 -7.76 -11.16 -6.75
C HIS A 241 -6.39 -11.63 -6.26
N LEU A 242 -6.16 -11.72 -4.95
CA LEU A 242 -4.90 -12.23 -4.41
C LEU A 242 -4.65 -13.68 -4.84
N TYR A 243 -5.64 -14.57 -4.69
CA TYR A 243 -5.55 -15.97 -5.12
C TYR A 243 -5.30 -16.10 -6.63
N GLN A 244 -5.97 -15.26 -7.43
CA GLN A 244 -5.81 -15.20 -8.89
C GLN A 244 -4.53 -14.51 -9.35
N GLY A 245 -3.68 -14.04 -8.43
CA GLY A 245 -2.42 -13.39 -8.76
C GLY A 245 -2.55 -11.96 -9.30
N ARG A 246 -3.63 -11.26 -8.96
CA ARG A 246 -3.95 -9.92 -9.47
C ARG A 246 -3.68 -8.77 -8.49
N ILE A 247 -3.27 -9.07 -7.26
CA ILE A 247 -2.81 -8.03 -6.33
C ILE A 247 -1.32 -7.80 -6.53
N SER A 248 -0.93 -6.56 -6.82
CA SER A 248 0.48 -6.22 -7.04
C SER A 248 1.21 -5.77 -5.78
N LEU A 249 2.49 -6.13 -5.67
CA LEU A 249 3.39 -5.52 -4.69
C LEU A 249 3.48 -4.00 -4.88
N ILE A 250 3.65 -3.53 -6.12
CA ILE A 250 3.88 -2.10 -6.41
C ILE A 250 2.57 -1.34 -6.42
N ASP A 251 1.64 -1.72 -7.31
CA ASP A 251 0.42 -0.94 -7.57
C ASP A 251 -0.61 -1.02 -6.43
N PHE A 252 -0.49 -2.01 -5.54
CA PHE A 252 -1.37 -2.14 -4.38
C PHE A 252 -0.61 -2.00 -3.06
N MET A 253 0.28 -2.92 -2.71
CA MET A 253 0.82 -3.03 -1.35
C MET A 253 1.70 -1.84 -0.97
N LEU A 254 2.67 -1.47 -1.80
CA LEU A 254 3.51 -0.30 -1.56
C LEU A 254 2.77 1.00 -1.89
N ARG A 255 2.03 1.05 -3.01
CA ARG A 255 1.35 2.29 -3.42
C ARG A 255 0.34 2.78 -2.39
N ARG A 256 -0.45 1.90 -1.77
CA ARG A 256 -1.42 2.34 -0.75
C ARG A 256 -0.73 2.95 0.47
N GLU A 257 0.35 2.32 0.95
CA GLU A 257 1.07 2.76 2.14
C GLU A 257 1.85 4.05 1.89
N LEU A 258 2.58 4.14 0.78
CA LEU A 258 3.41 5.30 0.44
C LEU A 258 2.61 6.46 -0.16
N GLY A 259 1.49 6.16 -0.80
CA GLY A 259 0.58 7.10 -1.45
C GLY A 259 -0.55 7.53 -0.51
N TYR A 260 -1.78 7.09 -0.77
CA TYR A 260 -2.98 7.71 -0.16
C TYR A 260 -3.02 7.62 1.36
N ILE A 261 -2.54 6.54 1.99
CA ILE A 261 -2.51 6.41 3.45
C ILE A 261 -1.52 7.43 4.04
N ASN A 262 -0.33 7.52 3.46
CA ASN A 262 0.66 8.52 3.88
C ASN A 262 0.19 9.95 3.59
N LYS A 263 -0.57 10.19 2.51
CA LYS A 263 -1.17 11.49 2.19
C LYS A 263 -2.30 11.87 3.15
N MET A 264 -3.17 10.93 3.54
CA MET A 264 -4.15 11.15 4.60
C MET A 264 -3.44 11.54 5.91
N PHE A 265 -2.31 10.90 6.21
CA PHE A 265 -1.57 11.15 7.43
C PHE A 265 -0.73 12.44 7.41
N ARG A 266 0.00 12.72 6.32
CA ARG A 266 1.04 13.76 6.22
C ARG A 266 0.73 14.89 5.24
N GLY A 267 -0.34 14.78 4.46
CA GLY A 267 -0.67 15.69 3.37
C GLY A 267 0.13 15.44 2.10
N ILE A 268 -0.16 16.25 1.09
CA ILE A 268 0.58 16.30 -0.18
C ILE A 268 1.70 17.34 -0.12
N ILE A 269 2.75 17.12 -0.91
CA ILE A 269 3.77 18.14 -1.16
C ILE A 269 3.28 19.03 -2.30
N ALA A 270 2.98 20.29 -1.99
CA ALA A 270 2.49 21.23 -2.97
C ALA A 270 3.58 21.59 -4.00
N VAL A 271 3.23 21.53 -5.28
CA VAL A 271 4.13 21.90 -6.40
C VAL A 271 4.09 23.41 -6.63
N SER A 272 4.19 24.22 -5.58
CA SER A 272 4.29 25.68 -5.74
C SER A 272 5.76 26.06 -5.96
N PRO A 273 6.09 26.74 -7.08
CA PRO A 273 7.45 27.23 -7.30
C PRO A 273 7.92 28.09 -6.12
N GLY A 274 9.06 27.74 -5.52
CA GLY A 274 9.67 28.49 -4.43
C GLY A 274 9.26 28.07 -3.01
N GLN A 275 8.32 27.12 -2.83
CA GLN A 275 8.10 26.47 -1.53
C GLN A 275 8.92 25.19 -1.44
N GLY A 276 9.80 25.09 -0.42
CA GLY A 276 10.58 23.87 -0.18
C GLY A 276 9.71 22.68 0.23
N SER A 277 10.25 21.46 0.15
CA SER A 277 9.58 20.19 0.50
C SER A 277 9.03 20.10 1.94
N GLN A 278 9.34 21.08 2.79
CA GLN A 278 8.86 21.16 4.17
C GLN A 278 7.40 21.64 4.29
N HIS A 279 6.80 22.18 3.23
CA HIS A 279 5.41 22.62 3.25
C HIS A 279 4.48 21.55 2.66
N THR A 280 3.83 20.77 3.53
CA THR A 280 2.73 19.90 3.14
C THR A 280 1.38 20.59 3.28
N GLN A 281 0.49 20.34 2.31
CA GLN A 281 -0.93 20.66 2.39
C GLN A 281 -1.65 19.45 2.99
N GLU A 282 -2.01 19.55 4.27
CA GLU A 282 -2.67 18.47 5.03
C GLU A 282 -4.01 18.96 5.61
N LYS A 283 -4.96 18.03 5.75
CA LYS A 283 -6.31 18.27 6.30
C LYS A 283 -6.68 17.15 7.25
N PRO A 284 -7.44 17.39 8.32
CA PRO A 284 -7.99 16.35 9.18
C PRO A 284 -8.93 15.40 8.40
N TRP A 285 -8.98 14.14 8.83
CA TRP A 285 -9.72 13.05 8.23
C TRP A 285 -10.57 12.31 9.28
N ILE A 286 -11.81 12.00 8.90
CA ILE A 286 -12.76 11.22 9.70
C ILE A 286 -12.98 9.87 9.01
N GLY A 287 -12.92 8.78 9.78
CA GLY A 287 -13.39 7.46 9.34
C GLY A 287 -14.75 7.16 9.94
N ALA A 288 -15.74 6.86 9.11
CA ALA A 288 -17.07 6.43 9.54
C ALA A 288 -17.23 4.93 9.29
N ILE A 289 -17.23 4.14 10.37
CA ILE A 289 -17.14 2.69 10.34
C ILE A 289 -18.54 2.09 10.53
N ASP A 290 -19.17 1.71 9.42
CA ASP A 290 -20.41 0.95 9.39
C ASP A 290 -20.13 -0.55 9.25
N THR A 291 -20.86 -1.38 9.99
CA THR A 291 -20.81 -2.86 9.99
C THR A 291 -19.46 -3.49 10.41
N PHE A 292 -18.35 -3.22 9.72
CA PHE A 292 -17.02 -3.70 10.08
C PHE A 292 -15.90 -2.98 9.35
N SER A 293 -14.73 -2.99 9.99
CA SER A 293 -13.44 -2.65 9.42
C SER A 293 -12.53 -3.87 9.51
N ILE A 294 -12.10 -4.40 8.36
CA ILE A 294 -11.30 -5.63 8.26
C ILE A 294 -10.00 -5.33 7.52
N GLY A 295 -8.89 -5.90 7.97
CA GLY A 295 -7.62 -5.91 7.24
C GLY A 295 -7.15 -4.50 6.87
N GLY A 296 -7.01 -4.24 5.57
CA GLY A 296 -6.61 -2.94 5.05
C GLY A 296 -7.52 -1.78 5.47
N GLY A 297 -8.82 -2.00 5.65
CA GLY A 297 -9.74 -1.02 6.23
C GLY A 297 -9.33 -0.60 7.64
N THR A 298 -9.00 -1.56 8.51
CA THR A 298 -8.54 -1.28 9.88
C THR A 298 -7.20 -0.58 9.88
N GLN A 299 -6.34 -0.83 8.88
CA GLN A 299 -5.08 -0.11 8.76
C GLN A 299 -5.28 1.37 8.44
N ILE A 300 -6.28 1.70 7.59
CA ILE A 300 -6.62 3.09 7.28
C ILE A 300 -7.04 3.83 8.56
N THR A 301 -7.82 3.20 9.45
CA THR A 301 -8.29 3.88 10.67
C THR A 301 -7.16 4.31 11.62
N LEU A 302 -5.97 3.71 11.50
CA LEU A 302 -4.79 4.03 12.35
C LEU A 302 -4.07 5.33 11.97
N VAL A 303 -4.53 6.01 10.91
CA VAL A 303 -3.97 7.31 10.45
C VAL A 303 -5.01 8.45 10.40
N LEU A 304 -6.24 8.19 10.84
CA LEU A 304 -7.32 9.17 10.85
C LEU A 304 -7.34 9.93 12.19
N ASP A 305 -7.80 11.18 12.17
CA ASP A 305 -7.85 12.04 13.37
C ASP A 305 -9.09 11.80 14.21
N ARG A 306 -10.13 11.23 13.60
CA ARG A 306 -11.35 10.85 14.29
C ARG A 306 -11.96 9.61 13.64
N VAL A 307 -12.26 8.61 14.46
CA VAL A 307 -12.94 7.40 14.01
C VAL A 307 -14.28 7.29 14.74
N ILE A 308 -15.36 7.31 13.96
CA ILE A 308 -16.73 7.18 14.43
C ILE A 308 -17.21 5.81 13.99
N ALA A 309 -17.59 4.98 14.95
CA ALA A 309 -17.98 3.61 14.71
C ALA A 309 -19.45 3.39 15.05
N GLU A 310 -20.16 2.67 14.18
CA GLU A 310 -21.48 2.16 14.52
C GLU A 310 -21.36 1.18 15.70
N ARG A 311 -22.29 1.23 16.66
CA ARG A 311 -22.29 0.41 17.88
C ARG A 311 -22.02 -1.06 17.66
N LYS A 312 -22.59 -1.63 16.60
CA LYS A 312 -22.49 -3.07 16.28
C LYS A 312 -21.29 -3.42 15.39
N SER A 313 -20.50 -2.42 14.99
CA SER A 313 -19.32 -2.63 14.16
C SER A 313 -18.16 -3.24 14.94
N TYR A 314 -17.16 -3.74 14.22
CA TYR A 314 -15.95 -4.30 14.80
C TYR A 314 -14.73 -4.05 13.92
N PHE A 315 -13.56 -4.17 14.56
CA PHE A 315 -12.25 -4.08 13.93
C PHE A 315 -11.54 -5.44 13.98
N THR A 316 -10.84 -5.80 12.90
CA THR A 316 -9.98 -7.00 12.88
C THR A 316 -8.85 -6.88 11.85
N LEU A 317 -7.78 -7.61 12.07
CA LEU A 317 -6.63 -7.76 11.17
C LEU A 317 -6.39 -9.26 10.93
N PRO A 318 -7.02 -9.87 9.92
CA PRO A 318 -6.92 -11.31 9.66
C PRO A 318 -5.62 -11.72 8.97
N ALA A 319 -4.52 -10.98 9.18
CA ALA A 319 -3.28 -11.08 8.39
C ALA A 319 -2.67 -12.49 8.36
N MET A 320 -2.82 -13.24 9.46
CA MET A 320 -2.35 -14.63 9.54
C MET A 320 -3.19 -15.59 8.69
N GLN A 321 -4.47 -15.30 8.45
CA GLN A 321 -5.32 -16.05 7.51
C GLN A 321 -5.05 -15.65 6.06
N GLU A 322 -4.55 -14.44 5.84
CA GLU A 322 -4.21 -13.92 4.52
C GLU A 322 -2.76 -14.26 4.11
N GLY A 323 -1.92 -14.62 5.08
CA GLY A 323 -0.51 -14.98 4.88
C GLY A 323 0.38 -13.78 4.49
N ILE A 324 0.05 -12.58 4.96
CA ILE A 324 0.73 -11.32 4.61
C ILE A 324 1.00 -10.44 5.84
N VAL A 325 1.87 -9.44 5.70
CA VAL A 325 2.00 -8.36 6.67
C VAL A 325 0.81 -7.41 6.52
N PRO A 326 0.10 -7.03 7.60
CA PRO A 326 -1.03 -6.11 7.53
C PRO A 326 -0.57 -4.64 7.38
N GLY A 327 0.11 -4.35 6.27
CA GLY A 327 0.60 -3.01 5.95
C GLY A 327 1.39 -2.41 7.10
N ALA A 328 1.17 -1.12 7.38
CA ALA A 328 1.78 -0.44 8.52
C ALA A 328 1.06 -0.66 9.87
N ALA A 329 0.14 -1.63 10.01
CA ALA A 329 -0.47 -1.90 11.33
C ALA A 329 0.56 -2.37 12.37
N ASN A 330 1.61 -3.08 11.97
CA ASN A 330 2.65 -3.51 12.92
C ASN A 330 3.42 -2.31 13.50
N LEU A 331 3.53 -1.24 12.72
CA LEU A 331 4.12 0.04 13.14
C LEU A 331 3.14 0.83 14.04
N ARG A 332 1.86 0.87 13.68
CA ARG A 332 0.89 1.84 14.23
C ARG A 332 -0.05 1.29 15.32
N LEU A 333 -0.42 0.02 15.28
CA LEU A 333 -1.37 -0.54 16.25
C LEU A 333 -0.83 -0.56 17.70
N PRO A 334 0.47 -0.87 17.95
CA PRO A 334 1.00 -0.89 19.31
C PRO A 334 0.94 0.45 20.04
N ARG A 335 1.06 1.60 19.34
CA ARG A 335 0.95 2.92 19.98
C ARG A 335 -0.47 3.23 20.46
N MET A 336 -1.50 2.69 19.80
CA MET A 336 -2.90 2.91 20.16
C MET A 336 -3.38 1.94 21.24
N THR A 337 -2.95 0.68 21.15
CA THR A 337 -3.55 -0.43 21.92
C THR A 337 -2.61 -1.06 22.94
N GLY A 338 -1.33 -0.68 22.94
CA GLY A 338 -0.28 -1.40 23.64
C GLY A 338 0.09 -2.72 22.95
N SER A 339 1.29 -3.21 23.24
CA SER A 339 1.87 -4.31 22.45
C SER A 339 1.23 -5.68 22.66
N ARG A 340 0.42 -5.88 23.72
CA ARG A 340 -0.26 -7.15 23.98
C ARG A 340 -1.53 -7.27 23.15
N LEU A 341 -2.36 -6.23 23.14
CA LEU A 341 -3.56 -6.21 22.32
C LEU A 341 -3.20 -6.21 20.83
N ALA A 342 -2.18 -5.45 20.42
CA ALA A 342 -1.69 -5.47 19.04
C ALA A 342 -1.29 -6.88 18.57
N ARG A 343 -0.56 -7.65 19.39
CA ARG A 343 -0.21 -9.04 19.07
C ARG A 343 -1.42 -9.98 19.05
N GLN A 344 -2.40 -9.77 19.92
CA GLN A 344 -3.66 -10.54 19.89
C GLN A 344 -4.44 -10.27 18.60
N SER A 345 -4.52 -9.01 18.17
CA SER A 345 -5.15 -8.64 16.91
C SER A 345 -4.42 -9.23 15.71
N ILE A 346 -3.09 -9.04 15.62
CA ILE A 346 -2.31 -9.42 14.44
C ILE A 346 -2.05 -10.93 14.38
N PHE A 347 -1.61 -11.56 15.47
CA PHE A 347 -1.20 -12.98 15.45
C PHE A 347 -2.36 -13.96 15.65
N PHE A 348 -3.44 -13.52 16.32
CA PHE A 348 -4.54 -14.39 16.71
C PHE A 348 -5.89 -13.94 16.13
N ASN A 349 -5.89 -13.01 15.17
CA ASN A 349 -7.08 -12.49 14.48
C ASN A 349 -8.18 -12.04 15.46
N ARG A 350 -7.77 -11.45 16.59
CA ARG A 350 -8.74 -11.02 17.62
C ARG A 350 -9.68 -9.98 17.04
N LEU A 351 -10.96 -10.31 17.01
CA LEU A 351 -12.04 -9.36 16.73
C LEU A 351 -12.22 -8.41 17.92
N ILE A 352 -12.29 -7.11 17.63
CA ILE A 352 -12.49 -6.05 18.62
C ILE A 352 -13.82 -5.34 18.32
N PRO A 353 -14.89 -5.58 19.09
CA PRO A 353 -16.13 -4.83 18.96
C PRO A 353 -15.92 -3.35 19.24
N ALA A 354 -16.58 -2.47 18.47
CA ALA A 354 -16.47 -1.02 18.63
C ALA A 354 -16.94 -0.57 20.02
N ASP A 355 -18.10 -1.06 20.49
CA ASP A 355 -18.68 -0.75 21.80
C ASP A 355 -18.05 -1.53 22.97
N SER A 356 -16.73 -1.75 22.91
CA SER A 356 -15.97 -2.41 23.97
C SER A 356 -14.88 -1.48 24.51
N SER A 357 -14.36 -1.76 25.70
CA SER A 357 -13.25 -0.99 26.29
C SER A 357 -11.99 -0.99 25.40
N HIS A 358 -11.75 -2.08 24.66
CA HIS A 358 -10.67 -2.13 23.66
C HIS A 358 -11.05 -1.43 22.35
N GLY A 359 -12.32 -1.43 21.96
CA GLY A 359 -12.83 -0.69 20.79
C GLY A 359 -12.63 0.81 20.94
N GLN A 360 -12.76 1.35 22.16
CA GLN A 360 -12.48 2.75 22.50
C GLN A 360 -11.01 3.16 22.32
N LEU A 361 -10.09 2.21 22.11
CA LEU A 361 -8.70 2.49 21.73
C LEU A 361 -8.50 2.64 20.21
N LEU A 362 -9.51 2.26 19.43
CA LEU A 362 -9.51 2.26 17.96
C LEU A 362 -10.56 3.19 17.36
N CYS A 363 -11.55 3.60 18.15
CA CYS A 363 -12.56 4.58 17.77
C CYS A 363 -12.83 5.56 18.90
N ASP A 364 -13.18 6.79 18.53
CA ASP A 364 -13.40 7.89 19.45
C ASP A 364 -14.87 8.05 19.85
N VAL A 365 -15.78 7.69 18.94
CA VAL A 365 -17.22 7.83 19.12
C VAL A 365 -17.87 6.53 18.68
N VAL A 366 -18.73 6.01 19.54
CA VAL A 366 -19.62 4.89 19.22
C VAL A 366 -21.04 5.44 19.16
N ALA A 367 -21.68 5.31 18.00
CA ALA A 367 -23.02 5.85 17.75
C ALA A 367 -23.97 4.75 17.24
N ASP A 368 -25.27 4.92 17.48
CA ASP A 368 -26.27 4.07 16.85
C ASP A 368 -26.43 4.41 15.36
N SER A 369 -26.91 3.47 14.55
CA SER A 369 -26.90 3.60 13.08
C SER A 369 -27.66 4.85 12.58
N ASN A 370 -28.71 5.26 13.30
CA ASN A 370 -29.50 6.47 13.02
C ASN A 370 -28.84 7.78 13.49
N GLU A 371 -27.75 7.70 14.26
CA GLU A 371 -27.01 8.85 14.81
C GLU A 371 -25.68 9.10 14.11
N MET A 372 -25.21 8.15 13.28
CA MET A 372 -23.92 8.22 12.57
C MET A 372 -23.75 9.52 11.78
N GLU A 373 -24.76 9.96 11.01
CA GLU A 373 -24.69 11.20 10.22
C GLU A 373 -24.48 12.44 11.10
N SER A 374 -25.20 12.52 12.23
CA SER A 374 -25.08 13.61 13.19
C SER A 374 -23.69 13.63 13.83
N ALA A 375 -23.19 12.46 14.23
CA ALA A 375 -21.86 12.32 14.80
C ALA A 375 -20.75 12.74 13.81
N ILE A 376 -20.87 12.36 12.54
CA ILE A 376 -19.91 12.74 11.48
C ILE A 376 -19.90 14.26 11.29
N ARG A 377 -21.08 14.89 11.18
CA ARG A 377 -21.18 16.34 11.00
C ARG A 377 -20.63 17.11 12.21
N SER A 378 -20.92 16.63 13.42
CA SER A 378 -20.37 17.22 14.65
C SER A 378 -18.84 17.15 14.68
N ALA A 379 -18.26 15.99 14.37
CA ALA A 379 -16.81 15.83 14.30
C ALA A 379 -16.17 16.70 13.21
N ALA A 380 -16.81 16.82 12.04
CA ALA A 380 -16.32 17.67 10.96
C ALA A 380 -16.29 19.16 11.38
N ALA A 381 -17.33 19.63 12.07
CA ALA A 381 -17.36 20.98 12.62
C ALA A 381 -16.22 21.22 13.63
N GLU A 382 -15.94 20.25 14.50
CA GLU A 382 -14.84 20.35 15.46
C GLU A 382 -13.45 20.37 14.79
N LEU A 383 -13.24 19.49 13.81
CA LEU A 383 -11.97 19.38 13.09
C LEU A 383 -11.72 20.54 12.13
N SER A 384 -12.74 21.29 11.75
CA SER A 384 -12.61 22.47 10.88
C SER A 384 -12.01 23.71 11.57
N LYS A 385 -11.77 23.66 12.89
CA LYS A 385 -11.31 24.81 13.67
C LYS A 385 -9.87 25.23 13.32
N PRO A 386 -9.52 26.54 13.36
CA PRO A 386 -8.24 27.07 12.84
C PRO A 386 -6.93 26.50 13.42
N ALA A 387 -6.96 25.87 14.60
CA ALA A 387 -5.76 25.32 15.25
C ALA A 387 -5.54 23.81 15.00
N VAL A 388 -6.51 23.12 14.40
CA VAL A 388 -6.50 21.64 14.30
C VAL A 388 -5.34 21.16 13.43
N VAL A 389 -5.15 21.76 12.25
CA VAL A 389 -4.08 21.36 11.31
C VAL A 389 -2.68 21.49 11.94
N ALA A 390 -2.42 22.60 12.65
CA ALA A 390 -1.13 22.80 13.31
C ALA A 390 -0.89 21.79 14.44
N ASN A 391 -1.90 21.50 15.28
CA ASN A 391 -1.77 20.49 16.34
C ASN A 391 -1.63 19.07 15.78
N ARG A 392 -2.43 18.72 14.75
CA ARG A 392 -2.30 17.46 14.01
C ARG A 392 -0.87 17.25 13.55
N ARG A 393 -0.26 18.26 12.92
CA ARG A 393 1.13 18.22 12.45
C ARG A 393 2.09 17.86 13.58
N MET A 394 1.98 18.53 14.72
CA MET A 394 2.88 18.34 15.85
C MET A 394 2.71 16.96 16.50
N LEU A 395 1.48 16.48 16.67
CA LEU A 395 1.19 15.13 17.17
C LEU A 395 1.82 14.07 16.27
N ARG A 396 1.55 14.14 14.97
CA ARG A 396 2.09 13.22 13.96
C ARG A 396 3.62 13.16 13.96
N LEU A 397 4.29 14.31 14.03
CA LEU A 397 5.76 14.38 14.06
C LEU A 397 6.33 13.68 15.30
N ALA A 398 5.63 13.73 16.44
CA ALA A 398 6.02 13.03 17.65
C ALA A 398 5.70 11.53 17.59
N GLU A 399 4.55 11.16 17.03
CA GLU A 399 4.05 9.78 17.00
C GLU A 399 4.76 8.89 15.97
N GLU A 400 5.13 9.46 14.83
CA GLU A 400 5.74 8.73 13.73
C GLU A 400 6.65 9.67 12.91
N PRO A 401 7.93 9.80 13.30
CA PRO A 401 8.94 10.44 12.48
C PRO A 401 9.00 9.80 11.09
N GLU A 402 9.22 10.61 10.05
CA GLU A 402 9.25 10.11 8.67
C GLU A 402 10.38 9.09 8.43
N SER A 403 11.51 9.23 9.11
CA SER A 403 12.60 8.23 9.07
C SER A 403 12.16 6.86 9.59
N SER A 404 11.39 6.81 10.68
CA SER A 404 10.89 5.56 11.24
C SER A 404 9.88 4.89 10.31
N PHE A 405 9.00 5.68 9.67
CA PHE A 405 8.11 5.18 8.63
C PHE A 405 8.91 4.63 7.43
N ARG A 406 9.89 5.40 6.95
CA ARG A 406 10.76 5.00 5.82
C ARG A 406 11.48 3.67 6.09
N GLU A 407 12.13 3.54 7.24
CA GLU A 407 12.85 2.33 7.64
C GLU A 407 11.92 1.12 7.79
N TYR A 408 10.73 1.33 8.35
CA TYR A 408 9.71 0.29 8.41
C TYR A 408 9.28 -0.13 6.99
N MET A 409 9.02 0.83 6.11
CA MET A 409 8.57 0.56 4.73
C MET A 409 9.65 -0.10 3.87
N ALA A 410 10.94 0.16 4.15
CA ALA A 410 12.04 -0.56 3.52
C ALA A 410 11.95 -2.06 3.79
N TRP A 411 11.79 -2.46 5.06
CA TRP A 411 11.62 -3.86 5.42
C TRP A 411 10.28 -4.44 4.97
N TYR A 412 9.21 -3.66 5.04
CA TYR A 412 7.92 -4.06 4.49
C TYR A 412 8.03 -4.44 3.01
N ALA A 413 8.71 -3.65 2.19
CA ALA A 413 8.88 -3.94 0.76
C ALA A 413 9.52 -5.31 0.50
N LEU A 414 10.52 -5.70 1.30
CA LEU A 414 11.21 -6.98 1.15
C LEU A 414 10.43 -8.15 1.77
N GLU A 415 9.94 -8.00 3.00
CA GLU A 415 9.25 -9.07 3.70
C GLU A 415 7.89 -9.37 3.06
N GLN A 416 7.17 -8.33 2.65
CA GLN A 416 5.89 -8.49 1.98
C GLN A 416 6.06 -9.15 0.61
N SER A 417 7.07 -8.77 -0.18
CA SER A 417 7.32 -9.40 -1.49
C SER A 417 7.65 -10.89 -1.37
N ARG A 418 8.38 -11.29 -0.33
CA ARG A 418 8.68 -12.70 -0.03
C ARG A 418 7.43 -13.46 0.41
N LEU A 419 6.65 -12.89 1.33
CA LEU A 419 5.45 -13.53 1.88
C LEU A 419 4.40 -13.81 0.82
N ILE A 420 4.14 -12.87 -0.09
CA ILE A 420 3.11 -13.05 -1.12
C ILE A 420 3.44 -14.18 -2.12
N HIS A 421 4.70 -14.61 -2.19
CA HIS A 421 5.15 -15.70 -3.06
C HIS A 421 5.57 -16.96 -2.27
N SER A 422 5.32 -16.98 -0.97
CA SER A 422 5.68 -18.10 -0.10
C SER A 422 4.73 -19.29 -0.25
N GLU A 423 5.27 -20.50 -0.11
CA GLU A 423 4.48 -21.74 -0.18
C GLU A 423 3.40 -21.79 0.92
N ASP A 424 3.71 -21.31 2.13
CA ASP A 424 2.78 -21.27 3.26
C ASP A 424 1.59 -20.33 3.02
N MET A 425 1.84 -19.15 2.42
CA MET A 425 0.79 -18.20 2.05
C MET A 425 -0.12 -18.82 0.99
N ILE A 426 0.46 -19.40 -0.08
CA ILE A 426 -0.28 -20.06 -1.15
C ILE A 426 -1.17 -21.18 -0.59
N ALA A 427 -0.61 -22.06 0.25
CA ALA A 427 -1.36 -23.15 0.89
C ALA A 427 -2.48 -22.63 1.80
N THR A 428 -2.27 -21.47 2.44
CA THR A 428 -3.30 -20.82 3.27
C THR A 428 -4.43 -20.24 2.41
N LEU A 429 -4.12 -19.59 1.29
CA LEU A 429 -5.13 -19.12 0.35
C LEU A 429 -5.93 -20.27 -0.26
N GLU A 430 -5.28 -21.38 -0.64
CA GLU A 430 -5.96 -22.56 -1.16
C GLU A 430 -6.97 -23.13 -0.15
N ARG A 431 -6.57 -23.29 1.11
CA ARG A 431 -7.48 -23.75 2.17
C ARG A 431 -8.67 -22.80 2.35
N SER A 432 -8.43 -21.50 2.39
CA SER A 432 -9.48 -20.48 2.49
C SER A 432 -10.39 -20.46 1.27
N TRP A 433 -9.86 -20.65 0.07
CA TRP A 433 -10.62 -20.68 -1.18
C TRP A 433 -11.53 -21.92 -1.25
N VAL A 434 -10.99 -23.10 -0.95
CA VAL A 434 -11.76 -24.34 -0.86
C VAL A 434 -12.85 -24.25 0.20
N ALA A 435 -12.59 -23.59 1.34
CA ALA A 435 -13.59 -23.39 2.38
C ALA A 435 -14.71 -22.42 1.99
N ARG A 436 -14.45 -21.45 1.09
CA ARG A 436 -15.48 -20.51 0.57
C ARG A 436 -16.34 -21.12 -0.54
N ALA A 437 -15.81 -22.10 -1.27
CA ALA A 437 -16.50 -22.79 -2.36
C ALA A 437 -17.41 -23.94 -1.87
N ARG A 438 -17.36 -24.25 -0.58
CA ARG A 438 -18.25 -25.19 0.13
C ARG A 438 -19.30 -24.41 0.89
#